data_AF-A0AAE1TEQ8-F1
#
_entry.id   AF-A0AAE1TEQ8-F1
#
_cell.length_a   1.000
_cell.length_b   1.000
_cell.length_c   1.000
_cell.angle_alpha   90.00
_cell.angle_beta   90.00
_cell.angle_gamma   90.00
#
_symmetry.space_group_name_H-M   'P 1'
#
loop_
_entity.id
_entity.type
_entity.pdbx_description
1 polymer ?
#
loop_
_entity_poly.entity_id
_entity_poly.type
_entity_poly.pdbx_seq_one_letter_code
_entity_poly.pdbx_strand_id
1 'polypeptide(L)'
;MEVGGSGSTQEAFVGLGFKNWHKKDRIKVHVGDHRSVHNRCYQACQDLMKQNRHIDVALSNISDQQKIDYRIRLKTSLDCVRFLLRNGEPFRGHDESSTSNQQGLFLELLKFYSKPNKEMSDVVLENAPDNHKLTSPKIQKDLCQACADLTVKAIISDISDDYFSLLVDEARDVAIKEQMAVVLRYVNKQGFIVERFIGIIHVSDTTAQSLKASIDGLFSKLGLSLSKCRGQGYDGASNMRGEFKGLKSLILADNTSAFYIHCFAHQL
;
A
#
# COMPACT_ATOMS: atom_id res chain seq x y z
N MET A 1 51.87 -13.69 -36.39
CA MET A 1 50.62 -13.00 -36.01
C MET A 1 49.84 -13.94 -35.11
N GLU A 2 50.03 -13.86 -33.80
CA GLU A 2 49.02 -14.30 -32.83
C GLU A 2 49.06 -13.30 -31.68
N VAL A 3 47.89 -12.78 -31.39
CA VAL A 3 47.65 -11.47 -30.80
C VAL A 3 48.09 -11.45 -29.34
N GLY A 4 48.97 -10.49 -29.03
CA GLY A 4 49.19 -10.01 -27.67
C GLY A 4 47.89 -9.41 -27.14
N GLY A 5 47.13 -10.20 -26.40
CA GLY A 5 45.92 -9.75 -25.73
C GLY A 5 46.24 -9.29 -24.32
N SER A 6 46.37 -7.98 -24.15
CA SER A 6 46.21 -7.25 -22.89
C SER A 6 44.76 -7.30 -22.40
N GLY A 7 44.19 -8.51 -22.26
CA GLY A 7 42.94 -8.70 -21.54
C GLY A 7 43.25 -8.51 -20.06
N SER A 8 42.50 -7.64 -19.38
CA SER A 8 42.70 -7.42 -17.96
C SER A 8 42.65 -8.77 -17.23
N THR A 9 43.48 -8.98 -16.21
CA THR A 9 43.50 -10.19 -15.37
C THR A 9 42.13 -10.50 -14.74
N GLN A 10 41.13 -9.63 -14.85
CA GLN A 10 39.76 -9.90 -14.40
C GLN A 10 38.93 -10.69 -15.43
N GLU A 11 39.03 -10.40 -16.74
CA GLU A 11 38.21 -11.07 -17.76
C GLU A 11 38.50 -12.57 -17.88
N ALA A 12 39.77 -12.95 -17.71
CA ALA A 12 40.19 -14.35 -17.80
C ALA A 12 39.65 -15.23 -16.66
N PHE A 13 39.37 -14.65 -15.48
CA PHE A 13 38.92 -15.41 -14.30
C PHE A 13 37.42 -15.27 -14.02
N VAL A 14 36.71 -14.40 -14.75
CA VAL A 14 35.27 -14.15 -14.55
C VAL A 14 34.43 -14.64 -15.75
N GLY A 15 34.89 -14.44 -16.99
CA GLY A 15 34.07 -14.70 -18.18
C GLY A 15 34.65 -15.71 -19.17
N LEU A 16 35.91 -15.52 -19.59
CA LEU A 16 36.49 -16.26 -20.73
C LEU A 16 37.16 -17.59 -20.35
N GLY A 17 37.40 -17.80 -19.05
CA GLY A 17 38.10 -18.96 -18.51
C GLY A 17 39.62 -18.86 -18.61
N PHE A 18 40.30 -19.36 -17.58
CA PHE A 18 41.76 -19.36 -17.51
C PHE A 18 42.32 -20.68 -18.04
N LYS A 19 43.20 -20.63 -19.06
CA LYS A 19 43.78 -21.83 -19.71
C LYS A 19 45.27 -22.03 -19.42
N ASN A 20 45.97 -21.02 -18.90
CA ASN A 20 47.42 -21.04 -18.69
C ASN A 20 47.83 -21.44 -17.25
N TRP A 21 47.30 -22.57 -16.77
CA TRP A 21 47.51 -23.05 -15.39
C TRP A 21 48.97 -23.31 -15.01
N HIS A 22 49.84 -23.57 -15.99
CA HIS A 22 51.28 -23.72 -15.77
C HIS A 22 51.97 -22.40 -15.36
N LYS A 23 51.38 -21.22 -15.63
CA LYS A 23 51.93 -19.90 -15.29
C LYS A 23 51.46 -19.43 -13.91
N LYS A 24 52.05 -19.99 -12.86
CA LYS A 24 51.68 -19.74 -11.45
C LYS A 24 51.70 -18.26 -11.04
N ASP A 25 52.57 -17.44 -11.62
CA ASP A 25 52.66 -16.01 -11.25
C ASP A 25 51.41 -15.21 -11.64
N ARG A 26 50.69 -15.62 -12.69
CA ARG A 26 49.41 -14.97 -13.05
C ARG A 26 48.31 -15.20 -12.02
N ILE A 27 48.37 -16.32 -11.29
CA ILE A 27 47.46 -16.58 -10.17
C ILE A 27 47.75 -15.64 -9.01
N LYS A 28 49.03 -15.40 -8.69
CA LYS A 28 49.42 -14.43 -7.65
C LYS A 28 48.92 -13.02 -7.97
N VAL A 29 49.01 -12.59 -9.23
CA VAL A 29 48.48 -11.29 -9.68
C VAL A 29 46.95 -11.24 -9.57
N HIS A 30 46.23 -12.32 -9.87
CA HIS A 30 44.78 -12.39 -9.71
C HIS A 30 44.34 -12.35 -8.24
N VAL A 31 44.99 -13.13 -7.37
CA VAL A 31 44.73 -13.11 -5.92
C VAL A 31 45.01 -11.74 -5.35
N GLY A 32 46.09 -11.07 -5.79
CA GLY A 32 46.41 -9.71 -5.39
C GLY A 32 46.61 -9.55 -3.89
N ASP A 33 46.45 -8.32 -3.40
CA ASP A 33 46.53 -7.99 -1.98
C ASP A 33 45.20 -8.21 -1.23
N HIS A 34 45.19 -7.92 0.07
CA HIS A 34 44.00 -8.05 0.93
C HIS A 34 42.77 -7.24 0.48
N ARG A 35 42.93 -6.24 -0.39
CA ARG A 35 41.83 -5.40 -0.92
C ARG A 35 41.41 -5.81 -2.33
N SER A 36 42.06 -6.82 -2.91
CA SER A 36 41.75 -7.31 -4.24
C SER A 36 40.30 -7.76 -4.35
N VAL A 37 39.78 -7.73 -5.58
CA VAL A 37 38.44 -8.24 -5.88
C VAL A 37 38.33 -9.72 -5.52
N HIS A 38 39.37 -10.52 -5.79
CA HIS A 38 39.41 -11.94 -5.43
C HIS A 38 39.23 -12.14 -3.93
N ASN A 39 40.02 -11.46 -3.10
CA ASN A 39 39.96 -11.62 -1.64
C ASN A 39 38.65 -11.08 -1.05
N ARG A 40 38.08 -10.02 -1.63
CA ARG A 40 36.73 -9.55 -1.26
C ARG A 40 35.64 -10.58 -1.60
N CYS A 41 35.67 -11.17 -2.79
CA CYS A 41 34.71 -12.19 -3.20
C CYS A 41 34.88 -13.47 -2.37
N TYR A 42 36.12 -13.87 -2.09
CA TYR A 42 36.42 -14.99 -1.21
C TYR A 42 35.90 -14.75 0.20
N GLN A 43 36.12 -13.56 0.77
CA GLN A 43 35.60 -13.18 2.07
C GLN A 43 34.06 -13.19 2.09
N ALA A 44 33.42 -12.62 1.07
CA ALA A 44 31.97 -12.65 0.94
C ALA A 44 31.43 -14.09 0.83
N CYS A 45 32.12 -14.98 0.11
CA CYS A 45 31.79 -16.40 0.05
C CYS A 45 31.95 -17.06 1.42
N GLN A 46 33.07 -16.82 2.12
CA GLN A 46 33.28 -17.35 3.47
C GLN A 46 32.21 -16.88 4.46
N ASP A 47 31.79 -15.62 4.37
CA ASP A 47 30.74 -15.08 5.23
C ASP A 47 29.36 -15.61 4.84
N LEU A 48 29.09 -15.84 3.56
CA LEU A 48 27.90 -16.55 3.08
C LEU A 48 27.87 -18.02 3.57
N MET A 49 29.02 -18.69 3.72
CA MET A 49 29.04 -20.06 4.23
C MET A 49 28.83 -20.14 5.75
N LYS A 50 28.93 -19.02 6.47
CA LYS A 50 28.66 -18.95 7.92
C LYS A 50 27.16 -18.77 8.17
N GLN A 51 26.45 -19.89 8.24
CA GLN A 51 24.99 -19.93 8.44
C GLN A 51 24.51 -19.14 9.66
N ASN A 52 25.29 -19.08 10.74
CA ASN A 52 24.94 -18.30 11.94
C ASN A 52 24.87 -16.78 11.73
N ARG A 53 25.30 -16.27 10.58
CA ARG A 53 25.22 -14.86 10.19
C ARG A 53 24.19 -14.61 9.08
N HIS A 54 23.44 -15.63 8.68
CA HIS A 54 22.40 -15.47 7.69
C HIS A 54 21.27 -14.58 8.23
N ILE A 55 20.54 -13.95 7.30
CA ILE A 55 19.53 -12.96 7.65
C ILE A 55 18.36 -13.57 8.44
N ASP A 56 17.99 -14.81 8.16
CA ASP A 56 17.00 -15.59 8.89
C ASP A 56 17.44 -15.87 10.34
N VAL A 57 18.72 -16.17 10.55
CA VAL A 57 19.30 -16.31 11.91
C VAL A 57 19.31 -14.96 12.63
N ALA A 58 19.67 -13.88 11.96
CA ALA A 58 19.60 -12.54 12.55
C ALA A 58 18.16 -12.12 12.89
N LEU A 59 17.19 -12.46 12.04
CA LEU A 59 15.77 -12.16 12.25
C LEU A 59 15.14 -13.03 13.36
N SER A 60 15.57 -14.28 13.49
CA SER A 60 15.13 -15.16 14.59
C SER A 60 15.75 -14.80 15.93
N ASN A 61 16.95 -14.20 15.92
CA ASN A 61 17.64 -13.72 17.12
C ASN A 61 17.18 -12.33 17.60
N ILE A 62 16.10 -11.76 17.03
CA ILE A 62 15.52 -10.51 17.54
C ILE A 62 15.03 -10.74 18.98
N SER A 63 15.52 -9.90 19.90
CA SER A 63 15.18 -10.02 21.31
C SER A 63 13.70 -9.70 21.55
N ASP A 64 13.12 -10.26 22.61
CA ASP A 64 11.73 -9.96 22.94
C ASP A 64 11.52 -8.47 23.26
N GLN A 65 12.53 -7.81 23.83
CA GLN A 65 12.51 -6.37 24.02
C GLN A 65 12.38 -5.61 22.69
N GLN A 66 13.15 -5.98 21.66
CA GLN A 66 13.04 -5.34 20.35
C GLN A 66 11.66 -5.52 19.70
N LYS A 67 11.01 -6.68 19.91
CA LYS A 67 9.64 -6.93 19.46
C LYS A 67 8.64 -6.05 20.23
N ILE A 68 8.82 -5.91 21.54
CA ILE A 68 7.99 -5.04 22.39
C ILE A 68 8.13 -3.58 21.93
N ASP A 69 9.37 -3.08 21.81
CA ASP A 69 9.64 -1.70 21.38
C ASP A 69 9.05 -1.42 19.99
N TYR A 70 9.17 -2.37 19.06
CA TYR A 70 8.55 -2.25 17.74
C TYR A 70 7.02 -2.15 17.83
N ARG A 71 6.38 -2.98 18.66
CA ARG A 71 4.92 -2.91 18.85
C ARG A 71 4.47 -1.61 19.49
N ILE A 72 5.23 -1.08 20.46
CA ILE A 72 4.96 0.22 21.08
C ILE A 72 5.04 1.31 20.02
N ARG A 73 6.13 1.35 19.23
CA ARG A 73 6.26 2.29 18.10
C ARG A 73 5.08 2.21 17.13
N LEU A 74 4.78 1.00 16.65
CA LEU A 74 3.73 0.76 15.66
C LEU A 74 2.36 1.22 16.19
N LYS A 75 2.03 0.86 17.44
CA LYS A 75 0.78 1.25 18.08
C LYS A 75 0.69 2.76 18.25
N THR A 76 1.77 3.40 18.69
CA THR A 76 1.83 4.86 18.88
C THR A 76 1.60 5.59 17.56
N SER A 77 2.29 5.17 16.49
CA SER A 77 2.07 5.70 15.15
C SER A 77 0.65 5.46 14.65
N LEU A 78 0.10 4.25 14.84
CA LEU A 78 -1.26 3.91 14.43
C LEU A 78 -2.31 4.74 15.16
N ASP A 79 -2.15 4.99 16.46
CA ASP A 79 -3.07 5.83 17.23
C ASP A 79 -3.08 7.28 16.70
N CYS A 80 -1.91 7.82 16.34
CA CYS A 80 -1.81 9.13 15.68
C CYS A 80 -2.52 9.12 14.31
N VAL A 81 -2.28 8.11 13.47
CA VAL A 81 -2.97 7.94 12.18
C VAL A 81 -4.49 7.90 12.37
N ARG A 82 -4.99 7.10 13.32
CA ARG A 82 -6.43 6.98 13.59
C ARG A 82 -7.04 8.29 14.07
N PHE A 83 -6.32 9.05 14.89
CA PHE A 83 -6.76 10.38 15.30
C PHE A 83 -6.92 11.31 14.10
N LEU A 84 -5.92 11.37 13.22
CA LEU A 84 -5.97 12.23 12.03
C LEU A 84 -7.09 11.82 11.08
N LEU A 85 -7.22 10.52 10.78
CA LEU A 85 -8.27 10.00 9.90
C LEU A 85 -9.67 10.30 10.44
N ARG A 86 -9.87 10.13 11.75
CA ARG A 86 -11.19 10.36 12.38
C ARG A 86 -11.62 11.82 12.32
N ASN A 87 -10.66 12.75 12.34
CA ASN A 87 -10.93 14.18 12.31
C ASN A 87 -10.83 14.78 10.89
N GLY A 88 -10.44 13.99 9.87
CA GLY A 88 -10.26 14.49 8.50
C GLY A 88 -9.05 15.41 8.36
N GLU A 89 -8.04 15.25 9.21
CA GLU A 89 -6.89 16.15 9.28
C GLU A 89 -5.76 15.73 8.33
N PRO A 90 -4.98 16.70 7.78
CA PRO A 90 -3.82 16.39 6.96
C PRO A 90 -2.70 15.78 7.79
N PHE A 91 -1.89 14.93 7.16
CA PHE A 91 -0.80 14.23 7.84
C PHE A 91 0.51 15.03 7.76
N ARG A 92 0.80 15.55 6.57
CA ARG A 92 2.13 16.04 6.19
C ARG A 92 2.26 17.53 6.31
N GLY A 93 3.48 17.96 6.62
CA GLY A 93 3.89 19.35 6.54
C GLY A 93 4.42 19.70 5.15
N HIS A 94 4.60 20.98 4.89
CA HIS A 94 5.32 21.43 3.70
C HIS A 94 6.81 21.07 3.78
N ASP A 95 7.37 21.13 4.99
CA ASP A 95 8.73 20.71 5.31
C ASP A 95 8.73 19.85 6.58
N GLU A 96 9.07 18.57 6.44
CA GLU A 96 9.18 17.61 7.55
C GLU A 96 10.62 17.48 8.09
N SER A 97 11.54 18.36 7.68
CA SER A 97 12.93 18.38 8.16
C SER A 97 13.01 18.66 9.66
N SER A 98 14.06 18.18 10.33
CA SER A 98 14.27 18.42 11.78
C SER A 98 14.46 19.90 12.14
N THR A 99 14.77 20.74 11.16
CA THR A 99 14.91 22.19 11.31
C THR A 99 13.60 22.96 11.09
N SER A 100 12.55 22.29 10.63
CA SER A 100 11.23 22.90 10.41
C SER A 100 10.52 23.16 11.73
N ASN A 101 9.91 24.34 11.84
CA ASN A 101 9.03 24.69 12.97
C ASN A 101 7.69 23.92 12.93
N GLN A 102 7.32 23.36 11.77
CA GLN A 102 6.05 22.66 11.56
C GLN A 102 6.24 21.46 10.64
N GLN A 103 6.65 20.33 11.22
CA GLN A 103 6.98 19.10 10.48
C GLN A 103 5.77 18.33 9.94
N GLY A 104 4.57 18.89 10.04
CA GLY A 104 3.32 18.20 9.71
C GLY A 104 2.63 17.62 10.95
N LEU A 105 1.31 17.52 10.86
CA LEU A 105 0.49 17.20 12.02
C LEU A 105 0.73 15.78 12.53
N PHE A 106 1.11 14.83 11.67
CA PHE A 106 1.48 13.48 12.11
C PHE A 106 2.70 13.49 13.02
N LEU A 107 3.78 14.18 12.63
CA LEU A 107 5.01 14.24 13.41
C LEU A 107 4.81 15.05 14.70
N GLU A 108 4.10 16.18 14.63
CA GLU A 108 3.79 16.98 15.82
C GLU A 108 2.89 16.23 16.80
N LEU A 109 1.87 15.52 16.31
CA LEU A 109 1.02 14.68 17.15
C LEU A 109 1.80 13.52 17.76
N LEU A 110 2.68 12.87 17.01
CA LEU A 110 3.52 11.78 17.51
C LEU A 110 4.46 12.25 18.63
N LYS A 111 5.08 13.43 18.48
CA LYS A 111 5.89 14.06 19.53
C LYS A 111 5.04 14.37 20.76
N PHE A 112 3.89 15.00 20.58
CA PHE A 112 3.00 15.41 21.66
C PHE A 112 2.46 14.20 22.44
N TYR A 113 1.97 13.18 21.72
CA TYR A 113 1.32 12.00 22.29
C TYR A 113 2.30 11.09 23.02
N SER A 114 3.53 10.94 22.51
CA SER A 114 4.55 10.07 23.13
C SER A 114 5.23 10.70 24.35
N LYS A 115 5.39 12.03 24.38
CA LYS A 115 6.12 12.76 25.44
C LYS A 115 5.72 12.43 26.89
N PRO A 116 4.43 12.34 27.27
CA PRO A 116 4.06 12.03 28.65
C PRO A 116 4.30 10.56 29.04
N ASN A 117 4.44 9.65 28.08
CA ASN A 117 4.61 8.22 28.34
C ASN A 117 6.06 7.81 28.08
N LYS A 118 6.80 7.49 29.15
CA LYS A 118 8.21 7.12 29.06
C LYS A 118 8.45 5.91 28.14
N GLU A 119 7.62 4.88 28.21
CA GLU A 119 7.76 3.69 27.36
C GLU A 119 7.62 4.03 25.87
N MET A 120 6.75 4.98 25.52
CA MET A 120 6.59 5.45 24.14
C MET A 120 7.74 6.36 23.75
N SER A 121 8.04 7.37 24.58
CA SER A 121 9.09 8.36 24.33
C SER A 121 10.45 7.69 24.11
N ASP A 122 10.77 6.64 24.86
CA ASP A 122 12.06 5.94 24.80
C ASP A 122 12.23 5.11 23.51
N VAL A 123 11.19 4.94 22.70
CA VAL A 123 11.26 4.06 21.51
C VAL A 123 10.85 4.71 20.19
N VAL A 124 10.28 5.92 20.18
CA VAL A 124 9.83 6.62 18.96
C VAL A 124 10.80 7.73 18.51
N LEU A 125 10.60 8.25 17.29
CA LEU A 125 11.35 9.39 16.74
C LEU A 125 12.87 9.19 16.81
N GLU A 126 13.61 10.09 17.46
CA GLU A 126 15.08 9.99 17.55
C GLU A 126 15.57 8.86 18.44
N ASN A 127 14.69 8.28 19.28
CA ASN A 127 15.03 7.11 20.10
C ASN A 127 14.75 5.79 19.38
N ALA A 128 14.14 5.83 18.19
CA ALA A 128 13.99 4.65 17.34
C ALA A 128 15.24 4.44 16.48
N PRO A 129 15.62 3.17 16.19
CA PRO A 129 16.63 2.89 15.17
C PRO A 129 16.22 3.49 13.82
N ASP A 130 17.16 4.05 13.05
CA ASP A 130 16.86 4.89 11.88
C ASP A 130 15.76 4.35 10.95
N ASN A 131 15.96 3.14 10.42
CA ASN A 131 15.00 2.53 9.49
C ASN A 131 13.70 2.06 10.16
N HIS A 132 13.60 2.14 11.48
CA HIS A 132 12.47 1.71 12.31
C HIS A 132 11.72 2.87 12.98
N LYS A 133 11.94 4.12 12.54
CA LYS A 133 11.19 5.30 13.04
C LYS A 133 9.68 5.23 12.78
N LEU A 134 9.24 4.46 11.77
CA LEU A 134 7.83 4.34 11.33
C LEU A 134 7.17 5.67 10.94
N THR A 135 7.96 6.69 10.64
CA THR A 135 7.48 8.04 10.31
C THR A 135 7.39 8.29 8.81
N SER A 136 7.89 7.39 7.97
CA SER A 136 8.02 7.67 6.55
C SER A 136 6.67 7.86 5.85
N PRO A 137 6.62 8.71 4.80
CA PRO A 137 5.48 8.87 3.90
C PRO A 137 4.81 7.56 3.43
N LYS A 138 5.61 6.52 3.22
CA LYS A 138 5.14 5.21 2.77
C LYS A 138 4.47 4.45 3.90
N ILE A 139 5.09 4.41 5.08
CA ILE A 139 4.54 3.71 6.25
C ILE A 139 3.24 4.37 6.70
N GLN A 140 3.16 5.71 6.72
CA GLN A 140 1.91 6.43 7.02
C GLN A 140 0.78 5.98 6.07
N LYS A 141 1.06 5.87 4.75
CA LYS A 141 0.09 5.39 3.77
C LYS A 141 -0.31 3.93 4.01
N ASP A 142 0.64 3.05 4.34
CA ASP A 142 0.37 1.64 4.63
C ASP A 142 -0.56 1.51 5.88
N LEU A 143 -0.32 2.32 6.91
CA LEU A 143 -1.19 2.38 8.10
C LEU A 143 -2.59 2.93 7.76
N CYS A 144 -2.68 3.97 6.93
CA CYS A 144 -3.96 4.48 6.45
C CYS A 144 -4.72 3.42 5.65
N GLN A 145 -4.03 2.68 4.77
CA GLN A 145 -4.64 1.61 3.98
C GLN A 145 -5.15 0.49 4.87
N ALA A 146 -4.38 0.08 5.89
CA ALA A 146 -4.83 -0.92 6.86
C ALA A 146 -6.09 -0.46 7.61
N CYS A 147 -6.17 0.82 8.00
CA CYS A 147 -7.36 1.39 8.61
C CYS A 147 -8.56 1.38 7.65
N ALA A 148 -8.35 1.74 6.38
CA ALA A 148 -9.38 1.72 5.35
C ALA A 148 -9.91 0.30 5.10
N ASP A 149 -9.01 -0.67 4.93
CA ASP A 149 -9.37 -2.08 4.69
C ASP A 149 -10.17 -2.66 5.85
N LEU A 150 -9.76 -2.38 7.10
CA LEU A 150 -10.51 -2.82 8.29
C LEU A 150 -11.86 -2.13 8.42
N THR A 151 -11.96 -0.86 8.03
CA THR A 151 -13.22 -0.11 8.04
C THR A 151 -14.20 -0.68 7.02
N VAL A 152 -13.74 -0.92 5.78
CA VAL A 152 -14.55 -1.57 4.75
C VAL A 152 -14.96 -2.97 5.19
N LYS A 153 -14.03 -3.77 5.75
CA LYS A 153 -14.36 -5.10 6.28
C LYS A 153 -15.44 -5.04 7.36
N ALA A 154 -15.39 -4.04 8.25
CA ALA A 154 -16.43 -3.85 9.26
C ALA A 154 -17.79 -3.49 8.64
N ILE A 155 -17.81 -2.62 7.61
CA ILE A 155 -19.02 -2.29 6.84
C ILE A 155 -19.61 -3.54 6.19
N ILE A 156 -18.80 -4.34 5.50
CA ILE A 156 -19.26 -5.57 4.84
C ILE A 156 -19.79 -6.59 5.86
N SER A 157 -19.14 -6.71 7.02
CA SER A 157 -19.61 -7.57 8.13
C SER A 157 -20.92 -7.09 8.76
N ASP A 158 -21.19 -5.79 8.72
CA ASP A 158 -22.46 -5.22 9.19
C ASP A 158 -23.61 -5.53 8.23
N ILE A 159 -23.35 -5.46 6.90
CA ILE A 159 -24.28 -5.90 5.85
C ILE A 159 -24.52 -7.42 5.92
N SER A 160 -23.45 -8.21 6.12
CA SER A 160 -23.49 -9.67 6.12
C SER A 160 -24.09 -10.25 4.83
N ASP A 161 -25.24 -10.93 4.92
CA ASP A 161 -25.95 -11.52 3.77
C ASP A 161 -27.27 -10.78 3.47
N ASP A 162 -27.45 -9.59 4.05
CA ASP A 162 -28.64 -8.76 3.86
C ASP A 162 -28.57 -7.96 2.54
N TYR A 163 -29.67 -7.30 2.21
CA TYR A 163 -29.81 -6.50 1.02
C TYR A 163 -29.21 -5.10 1.18
N PHE A 164 -28.75 -4.54 0.07
CA PHE A 164 -28.21 -3.19 0.00
C PHE A 164 -28.59 -2.49 -1.30
N SER A 165 -28.37 -1.18 -1.35
CA SER A 165 -28.43 -0.37 -2.57
C SER A 165 -27.06 0.19 -2.88
N LEU A 166 -26.73 0.24 -4.17
CA LEU A 166 -25.50 0.79 -4.71
C LEU A 166 -25.72 2.27 -5.06
N LEU A 167 -24.87 3.15 -4.55
CA LEU A 167 -24.81 4.55 -4.93
C LEU A 167 -23.47 4.82 -5.59
N VAL A 168 -23.48 5.47 -6.75
CA VAL A 168 -22.29 5.75 -7.55
C VAL A 168 -22.28 7.21 -7.98
N ASP A 169 -21.10 7.82 -7.96
CA ASP A 169 -20.89 9.13 -8.54
C ASP A 169 -19.58 9.15 -9.33
N GLU A 170 -19.59 9.83 -10.47
CA GLU A 170 -18.44 9.93 -11.37
C GLU A 170 -17.83 11.33 -11.29
N ALA A 171 -16.51 11.40 -11.19
CA ALA A 171 -15.78 12.66 -11.19
C ALA A 171 -14.44 12.52 -11.91
N ARG A 172 -13.91 13.65 -12.39
CA ARG A 172 -12.59 13.72 -13.01
C ARG A 172 -11.62 14.48 -12.11
N ASP A 173 -10.45 13.91 -11.85
CA ASP A 173 -9.45 14.53 -11.00
C ASP A 173 -8.60 15.58 -11.73
N VAL A 174 -7.74 16.28 -10.97
CA VAL A 174 -6.83 17.31 -11.49
C VAL A 174 -5.81 16.79 -12.51
N ALA A 175 -5.55 15.47 -12.50
CA ALA A 175 -4.71 14.79 -13.46
C ALA A 175 -5.52 14.22 -14.64
N ILE A 176 -6.78 14.69 -14.79
CA ILE A 176 -7.68 14.34 -15.89
C ILE A 176 -8.13 12.87 -15.84
N LYS A 177 -7.91 12.15 -14.72
CA LYS A 177 -8.31 10.75 -14.60
C LYS A 177 -9.73 10.64 -14.09
N GLU A 178 -10.46 9.74 -14.70
CA GLU A 178 -11.83 9.41 -14.31
C GLU A 178 -11.83 8.58 -13.02
N GLN A 179 -12.76 8.90 -12.13
CA GLN A 179 -12.91 8.31 -10.81
C GLN A 179 -14.37 8.02 -10.53
N MET A 180 -14.60 6.92 -9.82
CA MET A 180 -15.93 6.48 -9.42
C MET A 180 -15.97 6.34 -7.90
N ALA A 181 -16.76 7.19 -7.23
CA ALA A 181 -17.05 7.05 -5.81
C ALA A 181 -18.15 6.01 -5.61
N VAL A 182 -17.92 5.07 -4.68
CA VAL A 182 -18.88 4.00 -4.38
C VAL A 182 -19.34 4.09 -2.93
N VAL A 183 -20.65 4.14 -2.75
CA VAL A 183 -21.33 4.16 -1.45
C VAL A 183 -22.36 3.03 -1.42
N LEU A 184 -22.47 2.33 -0.30
CA LEU A 184 -23.52 1.35 -0.07
C LEU A 184 -24.53 1.88 0.95
N ARG A 185 -25.81 1.74 0.64
CA ARG A 185 -26.92 2.06 1.52
C ARG A 185 -27.63 0.79 1.96
N TYR A 186 -27.77 0.56 3.26
CA TYR A 186 -28.38 -0.66 3.80
C TYR A 186 -29.01 -0.40 5.18
N VAL A 187 -29.74 -1.40 5.69
CA VAL A 187 -30.28 -1.38 7.06
C VAL A 187 -29.28 -2.11 7.96
N ASN A 188 -28.74 -1.42 8.96
CA ASN A 188 -27.80 -2.04 9.89
C ASN A 188 -28.51 -2.98 10.88
N LYS A 189 -27.74 -3.69 11.71
CA LYS A 189 -28.26 -4.65 12.70
C LYS A 189 -29.18 -4.02 13.77
N GLN A 190 -29.18 -2.69 13.88
CA GLN A 190 -30.07 -1.94 14.79
C GLN A 190 -31.35 -1.46 14.09
N GLY A 191 -31.54 -1.78 12.81
CA GLY A 191 -32.72 -1.38 12.03
C GLY A 191 -32.65 0.03 11.44
N PHE A 192 -31.49 0.70 11.50
CA PHE A 192 -31.31 2.03 10.93
C PHE A 192 -30.80 1.97 9.50
N ILE A 193 -31.35 2.83 8.65
CA ILE A 193 -30.81 3.07 7.31
C ILE A 193 -29.49 3.82 7.45
N VAL A 194 -28.42 3.26 6.90
CA VAL A 194 -27.09 3.85 6.91
C VAL A 194 -26.51 3.89 5.49
N GLU A 195 -25.73 4.92 5.22
CA GLU A 195 -24.93 5.07 4.01
C GLU A 195 -23.46 5.00 4.39
N ARG A 196 -22.70 4.13 3.72
CA ARG A 196 -21.29 3.87 4.00
C ARG A 196 -20.47 3.98 2.74
N PHE A 197 -19.54 4.91 2.75
CA PHE A 197 -18.54 5.06 1.71
C PHE A 197 -17.60 3.85 1.71
N ILE A 198 -17.41 3.25 0.53
CA ILE A 198 -16.55 2.09 0.34
C ILE A 198 -15.19 2.49 -0.21
N GLY A 199 -15.17 3.44 -1.14
CA GLY A 199 -13.93 3.91 -1.74
C GLY A 199 -14.14 4.67 -3.04
N ILE A 200 -13.02 5.16 -3.56
CA ILE A 200 -12.90 5.69 -4.91
C ILE A 200 -12.17 4.64 -5.75
N ILE A 201 -12.70 4.38 -6.93
CA ILE A 201 -12.09 3.50 -7.93
C ILE A 201 -11.63 4.36 -9.10
N HIS A 202 -10.37 4.23 -9.48
CA HIS A 202 -9.88 4.79 -10.74
C HIS A 202 -10.38 3.92 -11.90
N VAL A 203 -11.04 4.54 -12.86
CA VAL A 203 -11.54 3.88 -14.06
C VAL A 203 -10.81 4.42 -15.29
N SER A 204 -10.67 3.59 -16.33
CA SER A 204 -9.99 4.01 -17.57
C SER A 204 -10.79 5.07 -18.33
N ASP A 205 -12.11 4.97 -18.24
CA ASP A 205 -13.10 5.82 -18.87
C ASP A 205 -14.44 5.68 -18.14
N THR A 206 -15.38 6.59 -18.44
CA THR A 206 -16.74 6.65 -17.88
C THR A 206 -17.77 5.89 -18.73
N THR A 207 -17.35 4.92 -19.55
CA THR A 207 -18.31 4.08 -20.28
C THR A 207 -19.03 3.15 -19.30
N ALA A 208 -20.31 2.89 -19.56
CA ALA A 208 -21.12 2.00 -18.71
C ALA A 208 -20.47 0.62 -18.49
N GLN A 209 -19.80 0.08 -19.50
CA GLN A 209 -19.09 -1.20 -19.43
C GLN A 209 -17.90 -1.13 -18.47
N SER A 210 -17.07 -0.09 -18.57
CA SER A 210 -15.93 0.15 -17.68
C SER A 210 -16.37 0.30 -16.22
N LEU A 211 -17.44 1.07 -15.99
CA LEU A 211 -18.02 1.27 -14.65
C LEU A 211 -18.56 -0.05 -14.08
N LYS A 212 -19.34 -0.81 -14.88
CA LYS A 212 -19.88 -2.10 -14.46
C LYS A 212 -18.78 -3.10 -14.12
N ALA A 213 -17.74 -3.23 -14.97
CA ALA A 213 -16.60 -4.09 -14.71
C ALA A 213 -15.87 -3.71 -13.42
N SER A 214 -15.75 -2.40 -13.15
CA SER A 214 -15.14 -1.89 -11.92
C SER A 214 -15.98 -2.21 -10.68
N ILE A 215 -17.31 -2.11 -10.77
CA ILE A 215 -18.24 -2.51 -9.71
C ILE A 215 -18.16 -4.03 -9.46
N ASP A 216 -18.15 -4.85 -10.51
CA ASP A 216 -18.05 -6.31 -10.39
C ASP A 216 -16.71 -6.74 -9.76
N GLY A 217 -15.61 -6.10 -10.18
CA GLY A 217 -14.29 -6.31 -9.57
C GLY A 217 -14.27 -5.94 -8.08
N LEU A 218 -14.88 -4.81 -7.72
CA LEU A 218 -15.03 -4.40 -6.32
C LEU A 218 -15.86 -5.41 -5.53
N PHE A 219 -17.02 -5.82 -6.05
CA PHE A 219 -17.92 -6.75 -5.37
C PHE A 219 -17.25 -8.11 -5.17
N SER A 220 -16.56 -8.61 -6.19
CA SER A 220 -15.75 -9.83 -6.10
C SER A 220 -14.68 -9.73 -4.99
N LYS A 221 -13.92 -8.62 -4.94
CA LYS A 221 -12.91 -8.36 -3.91
C LYS A 221 -13.51 -8.33 -2.49
N LEU A 222 -14.72 -7.79 -2.36
CA LEU A 222 -15.40 -7.63 -1.07
C LEU A 222 -16.29 -8.83 -0.69
N GLY A 223 -16.44 -9.82 -1.58
CA GLY A 223 -17.35 -10.95 -1.38
C GLY A 223 -18.83 -10.56 -1.41
N LEU A 224 -19.18 -9.46 -2.08
CA LEU A 224 -20.57 -9.02 -2.26
C LEU A 224 -21.16 -9.65 -3.53
N SER A 225 -22.47 -9.92 -3.48
CA SER A 225 -23.21 -10.40 -4.64
C SER A 225 -24.12 -9.34 -5.20
N LEU A 226 -24.06 -9.09 -6.52
CA LEU A 226 -25.00 -8.20 -7.19
C LEU A 226 -26.46 -8.66 -7.03
N SER A 227 -26.69 -9.96 -6.83
CA SER A 227 -28.03 -10.53 -6.56
C SER A 227 -28.70 -10.00 -5.27
N LYS A 228 -27.89 -9.49 -4.32
CA LYS A 228 -28.35 -8.88 -3.07
C LYS A 228 -28.57 -7.36 -3.21
N CYS A 229 -28.24 -6.78 -4.35
CA CYS A 229 -28.56 -5.38 -4.65
C CYS A 229 -30.07 -5.21 -4.86
N ARG A 230 -30.67 -4.17 -4.27
CA ARG A 230 -32.10 -3.83 -4.41
C ARG A 230 -32.35 -2.42 -4.94
N GLY A 231 -31.29 -1.61 -5.06
CA GLY A 231 -31.38 -0.27 -5.59
C GLY A 231 -30.06 0.16 -6.22
N GLN A 232 -30.15 1.01 -7.23
CA GLN A 232 -29.01 1.64 -7.88
C GLN A 232 -29.28 3.14 -8.05
N GLY A 233 -28.45 3.99 -7.46
CA GLY A 233 -28.65 5.43 -7.41
C GLY A 233 -27.45 6.19 -7.96
N TYR A 234 -27.67 6.95 -9.03
CA TYR A 234 -26.65 7.78 -9.68
C TYR A 234 -27.31 8.78 -10.64
N ASP A 235 -26.50 9.61 -11.30
CA ASP A 235 -26.94 10.74 -12.11
C ASP A 235 -27.73 10.36 -13.38
N GLY A 236 -28.08 11.39 -14.15
CA GLY A 236 -28.84 11.27 -15.38
C GLY A 236 -27.99 11.15 -16.66
N ALA A 237 -26.66 10.98 -16.56
CA ALA A 237 -25.80 10.89 -17.73
C ALA A 237 -26.16 9.69 -18.60
N SER A 238 -25.91 9.77 -19.90
CA SER A 238 -26.27 8.69 -20.85
C SER A 238 -25.59 7.35 -20.51
N ASN A 239 -24.33 7.38 -20.08
CA ASN A 239 -23.60 6.21 -19.63
C ASN A 239 -24.14 5.62 -18.33
N MET A 240 -24.89 6.41 -17.54
CA MET A 240 -25.49 5.98 -16.28
C MET A 240 -26.93 5.51 -16.49
N ARG A 241 -27.83 6.39 -16.93
CA ARG A 241 -29.27 6.12 -17.05
C ARG A 241 -29.72 5.48 -18.37
N GLY A 242 -28.83 5.39 -19.36
CA GLY A 242 -29.17 5.02 -20.74
C GLY A 242 -29.91 3.69 -20.85
N GLU A 243 -30.97 3.66 -21.68
CA GLU A 243 -31.91 2.54 -21.77
C GLU A 243 -31.32 1.24 -22.32
N PHE A 244 -30.38 1.31 -23.26
CA PHE A 244 -29.83 0.12 -23.92
C PHE A 244 -28.40 -0.21 -23.50
N LYS A 245 -27.61 0.81 -23.14
CA LYS A 245 -26.17 0.69 -22.86
C LYS A 245 -25.74 1.46 -21.62
N GLY A 246 -26.66 2.02 -20.84
CA GLY A 246 -26.32 2.67 -19.58
C GLY A 246 -26.05 1.64 -18.49
N LEU A 247 -25.31 2.06 -17.45
CA LEU A 247 -25.03 1.27 -16.26
C LEU A 247 -26.31 0.68 -15.66
N LYS A 248 -27.40 1.45 -15.68
CA LYS A 248 -28.74 1.04 -15.27
C LYS A 248 -29.17 -0.26 -15.91
N SER A 249 -29.12 -0.29 -17.23
CA SER A 249 -29.61 -1.44 -18.00
C SER A 249 -28.70 -2.64 -17.85
N LEU A 250 -27.38 -2.42 -17.72
CA LEU A 250 -26.43 -3.49 -17.46
C LEU A 250 -26.66 -4.14 -16.09
N ILE A 251 -26.86 -3.35 -15.03
CA ILE A 251 -27.16 -3.88 -13.69
C ILE A 251 -28.53 -4.56 -13.65
N LEU A 252 -29.56 -4.00 -14.32
CA LEU A 252 -30.89 -4.61 -14.39
C LEU A 252 -30.91 -5.95 -15.14
N ALA A 253 -30.05 -6.09 -16.16
CA ALA A 253 -29.91 -7.36 -16.89
C ALA A 253 -29.40 -8.50 -15.98
N ASP A 254 -28.50 -8.18 -15.05
CA ASP A 254 -27.96 -9.16 -14.09
C ASP A 254 -28.87 -9.33 -12.85
N ASN A 255 -29.59 -8.27 -12.45
CA ASN A 255 -30.49 -8.28 -11.31
C ASN A 255 -31.69 -7.34 -11.53
N THR A 256 -32.81 -7.92 -11.92
CA THR A 256 -34.07 -7.21 -12.18
C THR A 256 -34.68 -6.53 -10.94
N SER A 257 -34.21 -6.87 -9.74
CA SER A 257 -34.66 -6.27 -8.48
C SER A 257 -33.85 -5.04 -8.05
N ALA A 258 -32.80 -4.65 -8.79
CA ALA A 258 -31.99 -3.48 -8.49
C ALA A 258 -32.62 -2.19 -9.08
N PHE A 259 -33.63 -1.63 -8.41
CA PHE A 259 -34.38 -0.49 -8.94
C PHE A 259 -33.54 0.78 -9.07
N TYR A 260 -33.64 1.44 -10.22
CA TYR A 260 -32.95 2.70 -10.47
C TYR A 260 -33.65 3.88 -9.80
N ILE A 261 -32.86 4.72 -9.12
CA ILE A 261 -33.28 5.98 -8.53
C ILE A 261 -32.39 7.09 -9.09
N HIS A 262 -33.00 8.10 -9.67
CA HIS A 262 -32.28 9.25 -10.21
C HIS A 262 -31.75 10.14 -9.08
N CYS A 263 -30.47 10.54 -9.17
CA CYS A 263 -29.89 11.49 -8.23
C CYS A 263 -30.44 12.91 -8.48
N PHE A 264 -31.30 13.40 -7.56
CA PHE A 264 -31.89 14.73 -7.64
C PHE A 264 -30.89 15.89 -7.48
N ALA A 265 -29.69 15.64 -6.92
CA ALA A 265 -28.66 16.65 -6.85
C ALA A 265 -28.11 17.04 -8.24
N HIS A 266 -28.28 16.15 -9.22
CA HIS A 266 -27.90 16.34 -10.62
C HIS A 266 -29.12 16.63 -11.50
N GLN A 267 -29.95 17.60 -11.10
CA GLN A 267 -30.95 18.17 -12.01
C GLN A 267 -30.24 19.10 -13.00
N LEU A 268 -30.06 18.60 -14.22
CA LEU A 268 -29.68 19.40 -15.39
C LEU A 268 -30.87 20.26 -15.87
#